data_AF-A0A961X3L5-F1
#
_entry.id   AF-A0A961X3L5-F1
#
_cell.length_a   1.000
_cell.length_b   1.000
_cell.length_c   1.000
_cell.angle_alpha   90.00
_cell.angle_beta   90.00
_cell.angle_gamma   90.00
#
_symmetry.space_group_name_H-M   'P 1'
#
loop_
_entity.id
_entity.type
_entity.pdbx_description
1 polymer ?
#
loop_
_entity_poly.entity_id
_entity_poly.type
_entity_poly.pdbx_seq_one_letter_code
_entity_poly.pdbx_strand_id
1 'polypeptide(L)' 'TNYTNYANGNAASKPFVDEAVLADPAVYPDDATIKLLWAPKPFSEEQDRALTRAWQDIKSG' A
#
# COMPACT_ATOMS: atom_id res chain seq x y z
N THR A 1 -3.82 -7.35 -11.83
CA THR A 1 -4.86 -7.31 -10.80
C THR A 1 -5.45 -8.66 -10.56
N ASN A 2 -6.16 -9.29 -11.51
CA ASN A 2 -6.83 -10.58 -11.29
C ASN A 2 -5.90 -11.72 -10.81
N TYR A 3 -4.64 -11.76 -11.28
CA TYR A 3 -3.67 -12.76 -10.81
C TYR A 3 -3.02 -12.41 -9.46
N THR A 4 -2.80 -11.12 -9.17
CA THR A 4 -2.00 -10.66 -8.03
C THR A 4 -2.84 -10.12 -6.87
N ASN A 5 -4.12 -9.87 -7.09
CA ASN A 5 -5.08 -9.23 -6.18
C ASN A 5 -4.65 -7.83 -5.70
N TYR A 6 -3.85 -7.10 -6.49
CA TYR A 6 -3.56 -5.68 -6.25
C TYR A 6 -4.41 -4.79 -7.16
N ALA A 7 -4.97 -3.72 -6.57
CA ALA A 7 -5.54 -2.62 -7.33
C ALA A 7 -4.47 -1.99 -8.23
N ASN A 8 -4.88 -1.62 -9.43
CA ASN A 8 -4.02 -0.93 -10.38
C ASN A 8 -4.48 0.53 -10.57
N GLY A 9 -3.57 1.39 -11.05
CA GLY A 9 -3.82 2.81 -11.27
C GLY A 9 -4.54 3.17 -12.59
N ASN A 10 -4.96 2.18 -13.39
CA ASN A 10 -5.63 2.43 -14.66
C ASN A 10 -7.16 2.40 -14.47
N ALA A 11 -7.78 3.58 -14.45
CA ALA A 11 -9.23 3.72 -14.29
C ALA A 11 -10.05 3.03 -15.41
N ALA A 12 -9.54 3.04 -16.65
CA ALA A 12 -10.22 2.40 -17.78
C ALA A 12 -10.20 0.87 -17.70
N SER A 13 -9.37 0.28 -16.82
CA SER A 13 -9.29 -1.17 -16.64
C SER A 13 -10.42 -1.76 -15.78
N LYS A 14 -11.13 -0.93 -15.00
CA LYS A 14 -12.13 -1.40 -14.00
C LYS A 14 -13.16 -2.39 -14.57
N PRO A 15 -13.72 -2.21 -15.78
CA PRO A 15 -14.70 -3.16 -16.33
C PRO A 15 -14.13 -4.54 -16.68
N PHE A 16 -12.79 -4.69 -16.69
CA PHE A 16 -12.10 -5.95 -17.02
C PHE A 16 -11.50 -6.64 -15.79
N VAL A 17 -11.66 -6.05 -14.61
CA VAL A 17 -11.22 -6.65 -13.34
C VAL A 17 -12.27 -7.66 -12.89
N ASP A 18 -11.85 -8.81 -12.38
CA ASP A 18 -12.77 -9.82 -11.85
C ASP A 18 -13.64 -9.19 -10.74
N GLU A 19 -14.95 -9.45 -10.78
CA GLU A 19 -15.92 -8.80 -9.89
C GLU A 19 -15.59 -9.02 -8.41
N ALA A 20 -15.15 -10.23 -8.05
CA ALA A 20 -14.72 -10.56 -6.68
C ALA A 20 -13.52 -9.72 -6.21
N VAL A 21 -12.60 -9.36 -7.12
CA VAL A 21 -11.44 -8.52 -6.81
C VAL A 21 -11.84 -7.04 -6.75
N LEU A 22 -12.72 -6.60 -7.65
CA LEU A 22 -13.21 -5.23 -7.68
C LEU A 22 -14.09 -4.90 -6.47
N ALA A 23 -14.83 -5.88 -5.95
CA ALA A 23 -15.70 -5.73 -4.80
C ALA A 23 -15.00 -5.89 -3.44
N ASP A 24 -13.72 -6.31 -3.41
CA ASP A 24 -12.97 -6.47 -2.17
C ASP A 24 -12.48 -5.10 -1.64
N PRO A 25 -12.99 -4.61 -0.49
CA PRO A 25 -12.58 -3.33 0.08
C PRO A 25 -11.14 -3.30 0.59
N ALA A 26 -10.48 -4.45 0.78
CA ALA A 26 -9.05 -4.50 1.09
C ALA A 26 -8.20 -4.23 -0.17
N VAL A 27 -8.73 -4.48 -1.37
CA VAL A 27 -8.06 -4.24 -2.65
C VAL A 27 -8.45 -2.88 -3.23
N TYR A 28 -9.75 -2.57 -3.28
CA TYR A 28 -10.30 -1.28 -3.69
C TYR A 28 -11.06 -0.63 -2.52
N PRO A 29 -10.37 0.08 -1.62
CA PRO A 29 -10.98 0.65 -0.42
C PRO A 29 -11.99 1.74 -0.71
N ASP A 30 -12.93 1.93 0.21
CA ASP A 30 -13.88 3.04 0.17
C ASP A 30 -13.25 4.37 0.59
N ASP A 31 -13.97 5.47 0.32
CA ASP A 31 -13.49 6.82 0.63
C ASP A 31 -13.25 7.04 2.13
N ALA A 32 -13.99 6.35 3.00
CA ALA A 32 -13.81 6.45 4.44
C ALA A 32 -12.47 5.83 4.86
N THR A 33 -12.12 4.67 4.31
CA THR A 33 -10.85 3.99 4.54
C THR A 33 -9.70 4.79 3.94
N ILE A 34 -9.83 5.27 2.70
CA ILE A 34 -8.79 6.08 2.04
C ILE A 34 -8.41 7.30 2.88
N LYS A 35 -9.36 7.97 3.54
CA LYS A 35 -9.11 9.14 4.39
C LYS A 35 -8.28 8.83 5.64
N LEU A 36 -8.22 7.57 6.07
CA LEU A 36 -7.43 7.13 7.22
C LEU A 36 -5.99 6.73 6.82
N LEU A 37 -5.76 6.50 5.52
CA LEU A 37 -4.44 6.13 5.01
C LEU A 37 -3.54 7.35 4.88
N TRP A 38 -2.24 7.13 4.98
CA TRP A 38 -1.23 8.15 4.76
C TRP A 38 -0.14 7.63 3.83
N ALA A 39 0.32 8.48 2.92
CA ALA A 39 1.48 8.20 2.09
C ALA A 39 2.75 8.69 2.81
N PRO A 40 3.79 7.86 2.94
CA PRO A 40 5.03 8.29 3.56
C PRO A 40 5.70 9.40 2.75
N LYS A 41 6.25 10.39 3.46
CA LYS A 41 7.11 11.42 2.87
C LYS A 41 8.55 10.92 2.82
N PRO A 42 9.37 11.42 1.87
CA PRO A 42 10.80 11.16 1.89
C PRO A 42 11.41 11.56 3.23
N PHE A 43 12.26 10.70 3.77
CA PHE A 43 12.99 10.95 5.00
C PHE A 43 14.26 11.76 4.72
N SER A 44 14.78 12.44 5.76
CA SER A 44 16.15 12.96 5.71
C SER A 44 17.15 11.82 5.86
N GLU A 45 18.40 12.02 5.43
CA GLU A 45 19.44 11.00 5.61
C GLU A 45 19.64 10.60 7.08
N GLU A 46 19.44 11.53 8.01
CA GLU A 46 19.51 11.24 9.45
C GLU A 46 18.40 10.28 9.88
N GLN A 47 17.17 10.53 9.43
CA GLN A 47 16.01 9.68 9.70
C GLN A 47 16.18 8.29 9.09
N ASP A 48 16.69 8.18 7.86
CA ASP A 48 16.96 6.90 7.20
C ASP A 48 18.00 6.06 7.96
N ARG A 49 19.08 6.69 8.44
CA ARG A 49 20.09 6.01 9.26
C ARG A 49 19.51 5.56 10.60
N ALA A 50 18.68 6.38 11.23
CA ALA A 50 18.02 6.03 12.49
C ALA A 50 17.07 4.84 12.31
N LEU A 51 16.23 4.86 11.28
CA LEU A 51 15.32 3.77 10.92
C LEU A 51 16.07 2.47 10.66
N THR A 52 17.16 2.55 9.89
CA THR A 52 17.98 1.37 9.55
C THR A 52 18.61 0.75 10.79
N ARG A 53 19.17 1.55 11.70
CA ARG A 53 19.77 1.03 12.95
C ARG A 53 18.72 0.35 13.83
N ALA A 54 17.61 1.03 14.09
CA ALA A 54 16.51 0.46 14.87
C ALA A 54 16.02 -0.87 14.28
N TRP A 55 15.95 -0.96 12.94
CA TRP A 55 15.55 -2.19 12.26
C TRP A 55 16.58 -3.32 12.37
N GLN A 56 17.89 -3.01 12.38
CA GLN A 56 18.91 -4.02 12.60
C GLN A 56 18.84 -4.55 14.04
N ASP A 57 18.72 -3.67 15.02
CA ASP A 57 18.60 -4.05 16.44
C ASP A 57 17.37 -4.95 16.65
N ILE A 58 16.22 -4.62 16.04
CA ILE A 58 15.00 -5.44 16.09
C ILE A 58 15.23 -6.84 15.51
N LYS A 59 15.97 -6.95 14.40
CA LYS A 59 16.17 -8.21 13.69
C LYS A 59 17.28 -9.08 14.28
N SER A 60 18.28 -8.48 14.92
CA SER A 60 19.41 -9.21 15.50
C SER A 60 19.06 -9.90 16.82
N GLY A 61 18.03 -9.42 17.52
CA GLY A 61 17.81 -9.72 18.94
C GLY A 61 18.84 -9.04 19.82
#